data_AF-A0A517U4D3-F1
#
_entry.id   AF-A0A517U4D3-F1
#
_cell.length_a   1.000
_cell.length_b   1.000
_cell.length_c   1.000
_cell.angle_alpha   90.00
_cell.angle_beta   90.00
_cell.angle_gamma   90.00
#
_symmetry.space_group_name_H-M   'P 1'
#
loop_
_entity.id
_entity.type
_entity.pdbx_description
1 polymer ?
#
loop_
_entity_poly.entity_id
_entity_poly.type
_entity_poly.pdbx_seq_one_letter_code
_entity_poly.pdbx_strand_id
1 'polypeptide(L)'
;MSYPVTCECGETSQVVASEAGATFTCPCGRTVRVPTLSKLRATAGSADDFGSVLEQVRRRIKLGKLPCNEICPITGGPATATAWFEILCEREWSRRTGMNDGQAILFAVFGGWLGILFAIMRGDGTRETLGSDVSLTAPLRLSPSGADKVGSTRSQRLLKRAFSMTPIYKQLLQAYPQAKVVRVTVDG
;
A
#
# COMPACT_ATOMS: atom_id res chain seq x y z
N MET A 1 -3.67 -23.37 -13.02
CA MET A 1 -4.61 -22.23 -13.16
C MET A 1 -4.23 -21.45 -14.39
N SER A 2 -5.20 -21.08 -15.22
CA SER A 2 -5.00 -20.27 -16.41
C SER A 2 -5.55 -18.86 -16.20
N TYR A 3 -4.98 -17.89 -16.92
CA TYR A 3 -5.31 -16.48 -16.85
C TYR A 3 -5.65 -15.98 -18.26
N PRO A 4 -6.73 -15.20 -18.44
CA PRO A 4 -7.04 -14.62 -19.73
C PRO A 4 -6.11 -13.41 -20.02
N VAL A 5 -5.51 -13.39 -21.21
CA VAL A 5 -4.74 -12.25 -21.73
C VAL A 5 -5.32 -11.84 -23.07
N THR A 6 -5.73 -10.58 -23.17
CA THR A 6 -6.34 -10.00 -24.39
C THR A 6 -5.27 -9.37 -25.28
N CYS A 7 -5.25 -9.75 -26.55
CA CYS A 7 -4.43 -9.12 -27.58
C CYS A 7 -5.11 -7.83 -28.09
N GLU A 8 -4.34 -6.92 -28.68
CA GLU A 8 -4.87 -5.71 -29.36
C GLU A 8 -5.85 -6.01 -30.50
N CYS A 9 -5.83 -7.23 -31.06
CA CYS A 9 -6.81 -7.66 -32.05
C CYS A 9 -8.17 -8.05 -31.45
N GLY A 10 -8.31 -8.07 -30.13
CA GLY A 10 -9.50 -8.49 -29.40
C GLY A 10 -9.51 -9.97 -28.99
N GLU A 11 -8.62 -10.79 -29.56
CA GLU A 11 -8.53 -12.21 -29.22
C GLU A 11 -8.04 -12.41 -27.78
N THR A 12 -8.66 -13.33 -27.04
CA THR A 12 -8.28 -13.63 -25.65
C THR A 12 -7.67 -15.02 -25.57
N SER A 13 -6.39 -15.09 -25.20
CA SER A 13 -5.65 -16.34 -25.02
C SER A 13 -5.55 -16.71 -23.55
N GLN A 14 -5.63 -18.01 -23.25
CA GLN A 14 -5.43 -18.54 -21.89
C GLN A 14 -3.95 -18.84 -21.69
N VAL A 15 -3.33 -18.21 -20.69
CA VAL A 15 -1.92 -18.45 -20.31
C VAL A 15 -1.83 -19.09 -18.94
N VAL A 16 -0.81 -19.90 -18.69
CA VAL A 16 -0.55 -20.49 -17.37
C VAL A 16 0.41 -19.64 -16.55
N ALA A 17 0.43 -19.83 -15.22
CA ALA A 17 1.30 -19.08 -14.31
C ALA A 17 2.80 -19.13 -14.69
N SER A 18 3.27 -20.26 -15.25
CA SER A 18 4.65 -20.44 -15.70
C SER A 18 5.04 -19.58 -16.90
N GLU A 19 4.06 -19.03 -17.62
CA GLU A 19 4.28 -18.15 -18.78
C GLU A 19 4.29 -16.67 -18.39
N ALA A 20 4.18 -16.35 -17.10
CA ALA A 20 4.23 -14.98 -16.61
C ALA A 20 5.55 -14.29 -17.02
N GLY A 21 5.44 -13.15 -17.70
CA GLY A 21 6.58 -12.40 -18.22
C GLY A 21 7.15 -12.91 -19.55
N ALA A 22 6.67 -14.04 -20.07
CA ALA A 22 7.03 -14.56 -21.38
C ALA A 22 6.37 -13.74 -22.52
N THR A 23 6.68 -14.10 -23.76
CA THR A 23 6.04 -13.57 -24.97
C THR A 23 5.47 -14.71 -25.78
N PHE A 24 4.26 -14.57 -26.29
CA PHE A 24 3.66 -15.54 -27.23
C PHE A 24 3.18 -14.82 -28.49
N THR A 25 3.08 -15.56 -29.59
CA THR A 25 2.58 -15.04 -30.86
C THR A 25 1.08 -15.30 -30.95
N CYS A 26 0.30 -14.23 -31.05
CA CYS A 26 -1.15 -14.29 -31.24
C CYS A 26 -1.48 -14.77 -32.67
N PRO A 27 -2.64 -15.42 -32.92
CA PRO A 27 -3.05 -15.81 -34.27
C PRO A 27 -3.11 -14.67 -35.30
N CYS A 28 -3.22 -13.42 -34.86
CA CYS A 28 -3.14 -12.24 -35.72
C CYS A 28 -1.71 -11.90 -36.19
N GLY A 29 -0.70 -12.68 -35.80
CA GLY A 29 0.71 -12.47 -36.13
C GLY A 29 1.47 -11.53 -35.19
N ARG A 30 0.80 -10.91 -34.22
CA ARG A 30 1.45 -10.00 -33.25
C ARG A 30 2.05 -10.76 -32.06
N THR A 31 3.21 -10.32 -31.61
CA THR A 31 3.82 -10.80 -30.37
C THR A 31 3.21 -10.08 -29.18
N VAL A 32 2.59 -10.83 -28.27
CA VAL A 32 1.98 -10.30 -27.04
C VAL A 32 2.88 -10.66 -25.86
N ARG A 33 3.22 -9.67 -25.03
CA ARG A 33 3.94 -9.91 -23.78
C ARG A 33 2.97 -10.28 -22.68
N VAL A 34 3.15 -11.46 -22.10
CA VAL A 34 2.39 -11.90 -20.94
C VAL A 34 2.74 -11.00 -19.76
N PRO A 35 1.75 -10.40 -19.08
CA PRO A 35 1.98 -9.64 -17.86
C PRO A 35 2.70 -10.48 -16.79
N THR A 36 3.30 -9.80 -15.81
CA THR A 36 3.86 -10.49 -14.65
C THR A 36 2.79 -11.27 -13.89
N LEU A 37 3.19 -12.29 -13.13
CA LEU A 37 2.27 -13.16 -12.39
C LEU A 37 1.35 -12.35 -11.46
N SER A 38 1.88 -11.28 -10.85
CA SER A 38 1.12 -10.37 -10.00
C SER A 38 0.00 -9.65 -10.76
N LYS A 39 0.25 -9.19 -12.00
CA LYS A 39 -0.77 -8.56 -12.84
C LYS A 39 -1.81 -9.57 -13.34
N LEU A 40 -1.39 -10.78 -13.70
CA LEU A 40 -2.30 -11.86 -14.10
C LEU A 40 -3.26 -12.24 -12.97
N ARG A 41 -2.75 -12.37 -11.74
CA ARG A 41 -3.58 -12.61 -10.54
C ARG A 41 -4.57 -11.47 -10.29
N ALA A 42 -4.14 -10.22 -10.50
CA ALA A 42 -5.02 -9.06 -10.38
C ALA A 42 -6.15 -9.05 -11.43
N THR A 43 -5.88 -9.44 -12.68
CA THR A 43 -6.89 -9.44 -13.76
C THR A 43 -7.84 -10.63 -13.73
N ALA A 44 -7.40 -11.81 -13.27
CA ALA A 44 -8.25 -13.01 -13.20
C ALA A 44 -9.15 -13.09 -11.95
N GLY A 45 -9.23 -12.03 -11.14
CA GLY A 45 -10.20 -11.93 -10.05
C GLY A 45 -10.02 -12.94 -8.92
N SER A 46 -8.88 -13.65 -8.84
CA SER A 46 -8.55 -14.57 -7.75
C SER A 46 -7.48 -13.91 -6.87
N ALA A 47 -7.89 -13.25 -5.79
CA ALA A 47 -8.07 -13.88 -4.48
C ALA A 47 -6.73 -14.12 -3.76
N ASP A 48 -5.97 -13.04 -3.57
CA ASP A 48 -5.70 -12.66 -2.18
C ASP A 48 -6.73 -11.57 -1.87
N ASP A 49 -7.61 -11.83 -0.91
CA ASP A 49 -8.86 -11.13 -0.54
C ASP A 49 -8.76 -9.60 -0.38
N PHE A 50 -7.54 -9.09 -0.36
CA PHE A 50 -7.14 -7.72 -0.05
C PHE A 50 -7.45 -6.72 -1.16
N GLY A 51 -7.42 -7.16 -2.43
CA GLY A 51 -7.77 -6.32 -3.57
C GLY A 51 -9.24 -5.92 -3.59
N SER A 52 -10.15 -6.75 -3.04
CA SER A 52 -11.59 -6.50 -3.13
C SER A 52 -12.04 -5.36 -2.20
N VAL A 53 -11.61 -5.39 -0.93
CA VAL A 53 -12.03 -4.41 0.08
C VAL A 53 -11.37 -3.06 -0.19
N LEU A 54 -10.07 -3.04 -0.45
CA LEU A 54 -9.34 -1.80 -0.73
C LEU A 54 -9.88 -1.11 -1.99
N GLU A 55 -10.06 -1.86 -3.09
CA GLU A 55 -10.63 -1.29 -4.32
C GLU A 55 -12.10 -0.91 -4.16
N GLN A 56 -12.87 -1.63 -3.35
CA GLN A 56 -14.23 -1.23 -3.03
C GLN A 56 -14.27 0.11 -2.28
N VAL A 57 -13.37 0.31 -1.31
CA VAL A 57 -13.26 1.59 -0.59
C VAL A 57 -12.82 2.70 -1.54
N ARG A 58 -11.76 2.48 -2.34
CA ARG A 58 -11.29 3.44 -3.36
C ARG A 58 -12.40 3.83 -4.33
N ARG A 59 -13.13 2.84 -4.86
CA ARG A 59 -14.25 3.05 -5.77
C ARG A 59 -15.35 3.89 -5.12
N ARG A 60 -15.72 3.61 -3.87
CA ARG A 60 -16.75 4.40 -3.17
C ARG A 60 -16.31 5.84 -2.92
N ILE A 61 -15.06 6.05 -2.52
CA ILE A 61 -14.48 7.39 -2.35
C ILE A 61 -14.49 8.14 -3.69
N LYS A 62 -14.06 7.49 -4.78
CA LYS A 62 -14.07 8.07 -6.14
C LYS A 62 -15.48 8.44 -6.63
N LEU A 63 -16.50 7.68 -6.21
CA LEU A 63 -17.90 7.96 -6.50
C LEU A 63 -18.50 9.06 -5.60
N GLY A 64 -17.73 9.66 -4.68
CA GLY A 64 -18.24 10.62 -3.71
C GLY A 64 -19.19 10.01 -2.67
N LYS A 65 -19.35 8.67 -2.67
CA LYS A 65 -20.14 7.92 -1.69
C LYS A 65 -19.28 7.66 -0.46
N LEU A 66 -19.01 8.76 0.24
CA LEU A 66 -18.33 8.76 1.51
C LEU A 66 -19.18 7.98 2.53
N PRO A 67 -18.57 7.17 3.41
CA PRO A 67 -19.31 6.62 4.53
C PRO A 67 -19.67 7.76 5.48
N CYS A 68 -20.88 8.29 5.30
CA CYS A 68 -21.42 9.37 6.10
C CYS A 68 -22.02 8.81 7.38
N ASN A 69 -21.24 8.81 8.46
CA ASN A 69 -21.82 8.80 9.79
C ASN A 69 -22.21 10.25 10.13
N GLU A 70 -23.48 10.48 10.45
CA GLU A 70 -23.96 11.79 10.94
C GLU A 70 -23.42 12.10 12.34
N ILE A 71 -22.97 11.07 13.04
CA ILE A 71 -22.47 11.12 14.41
C ILE A 71 -20.96 10.97 14.40
N CYS A 72 -20.28 11.84 15.13
CA CYS A 72 -18.84 11.80 15.30
C CYS A 72 -18.43 10.55 16.11
N PRO A 73 -17.53 9.70 15.59
CA PRO A 73 -17.12 8.46 16.27
C PRO A 73 -16.32 8.66 17.57
N ILE A 74 -15.97 9.91 17.91
CA ILE A 74 -15.10 10.23 19.06
C ILE A 74 -15.88 10.92 20.17
N THR A 75 -16.71 11.89 19.82
CA THR A 75 -17.47 12.70 20.77
C THR A 75 -18.92 12.26 20.88
N GLY A 76 -19.45 11.51 19.89
CA GLY A 76 -20.87 11.18 19.81
C GLY A 76 -21.78 12.35 19.38
N GLY A 77 -21.21 13.53 19.11
CA GLY A 77 -21.96 14.71 18.64
C GLY A 77 -22.15 14.73 17.11
N PRO A 78 -22.79 15.78 16.56
CA PRO A 78 -23.00 15.91 15.11
C PRO A 78 -21.67 16.10 14.36
N ALA A 79 -21.51 15.37 13.24
CA ALA A 79 -20.31 15.36 12.43
C ALA A 79 -20.36 16.43 11.31
N THR A 80 -19.97 17.66 11.64
CA THR A 80 -20.05 18.81 10.73
C THR A 80 -18.79 19.05 9.89
N ALA A 81 -17.64 18.48 10.26
CA ALA A 81 -16.37 18.63 9.56
C ALA A 81 -15.90 17.30 8.95
N THR A 82 -15.09 17.36 7.90
CA THR A 82 -14.45 16.19 7.28
C THR A 82 -12.94 16.33 7.39
N ALA A 83 -12.28 15.33 7.96
CA ALA A 83 -10.83 15.25 8.05
C ALA A 83 -10.29 14.11 7.18
N TRP A 84 -9.16 14.32 6.51
CA TRP A 84 -8.53 13.33 5.64
C TRP A 84 -7.37 12.62 6.34
N PHE A 85 -7.31 11.31 6.15
CA PHE A 85 -6.27 10.46 6.70
C PHE A 85 -5.71 9.56 5.62
N GLU A 86 -4.43 9.28 5.70
CA GLU A 86 -3.78 8.24 4.92
C GLU A 86 -3.68 6.96 5.77
N ILE A 87 -4.25 5.88 5.25
CA ILE A 87 -4.16 4.55 5.83
C ILE A 87 -3.08 3.79 5.08
N LEU A 88 -1.93 3.59 5.72
CA LEU A 88 -0.82 2.80 5.23
C LEU A 88 -1.12 1.33 5.53
N CYS A 89 -1.57 0.57 4.53
CA CYS A 89 -2.05 -0.81 4.68
C CYS A 89 -0.89 -1.82 4.69
N GLU A 90 0.03 -1.66 3.73
CA GLU A 90 1.28 -2.40 3.66
C GLU A 90 2.42 -1.40 3.63
N ARG A 91 3.47 -1.70 4.39
CA ARG A 91 4.67 -0.90 4.43
C ARG A 91 5.75 -1.66 3.71
N GLU A 92 6.37 -1.03 2.74
CA GLU A 92 7.53 -1.56 2.04
C GLU A 92 8.57 -2.05 3.05
N TRP A 93 8.87 -3.35 3.01
CA TRP A 93 9.92 -3.93 3.82
C TRP A 93 11.24 -3.71 3.11
N SER A 94 11.83 -2.53 3.30
CA SER A 94 13.22 -2.30 2.87
C SER A 94 14.15 -2.95 3.88
N ARG A 95 14.63 -4.17 3.55
CA ARG A 95 15.77 -4.73 4.26
C ARG A 95 17.01 -4.02 3.76
N ARG A 96 17.68 -3.25 4.62
CA ARG A 96 19.07 -2.83 4.36
C ARG A 96 19.93 -4.08 4.43
N THR A 97 20.18 -4.72 3.29
CA THR A 97 21.24 -5.70 3.11
C THR A 97 22.57 -4.94 3.00
N GLY A 98 22.93 -4.27 4.09
CA GLY A 98 24.20 -3.58 4.26
C GLY A 98 24.78 -3.98 5.60
N MET A 99 26.11 -4.10 5.66
CA MET A 99 26.86 -4.40 6.87
C MET A 99 26.42 -3.41 7.97
N ASN A 100 26.03 -3.91 9.15
CA ASN A 100 25.57 -3.06 10.26
C ASN A 100 26.62 -1.96 10.52
N ASP A 101 26.19 -0.71 10.80
CA ASP A 101 27.10 0.43 11.01
C ASP A 101 28.26 0.12 11.99
N GLY A 102 28.02 -0.76 12.98
CA GLY A 102 29.05 -1.21 13.92
C GLY A 102 30.20 -2.04 13.29
N GLN A 103 29.95 -2.81 12.22
CA GLN A 103 31.01 -3.57 11.54
C GLN A 103 31.91 -2.65 10.69
N ALA A 104 31.35 -1.62 10.05
CA ALA A 104 32.15 -0.64 9.30
C ALA A 104 33.12 0.13 10.23
N ILE A 105 32.67 0.50 11.43
CA ILE A 105 33.52 1.14 12.45
C ILE A 105 34.65 0.21 12.89
N LEU A 106 34.38 -1.09 13.10
CA LEU A 106 35.39 -2.09 13.44
C LEU A 106 36.48 -2.21 12.34
N PHE A 107 36.08 -2.24 11.06
CA PHE A 107 37.04 -2.25 9.96
C PHE A 107 37.85 -0.95 9.85
N ALA A 108 37.27 0.20 10.18
CA ALA A 108 38.00 1.48 10.20
C ALA A 108 39.02 1.55 11.34
N VAL A 109 38.67 1.07 12.54
CA VAL A 109 39.55 1.10 13.71
C VAL A 109 40.70 0.10 13.59
N PHE A 110 40.43 -1.13 13.12
CA PHE A 110 41.47 -2.17 13.01
C PHE A 110 42.17 -2.21 11.65
N GLY A 111 41.55 -1.71 10.58
CA GLY A 111 42.10 -1.74 9.21
C GLY A 111 42.79 -0.44 8.77
N GLY A 112 42.78 0.62 9.60
CA GLY A 112 43.40 1.90 9.28
C GLY A 112 42.88 2.53 7.98
N TRP A 113 43.76 3.21 7.24
CA TRP A 113 43.41 3.89 5.97
C TRP A 113 42.91 2.93 4.89
N LEU A 114 43.34 1.67 4.90
CA LEU A 114 42.83 0.61 4.01
C LEU A 114 41.36 0.28 4.30
N GLY A 115 40.95 0.31 5.56
CA GLY A 115 39.54 0.15 5.96
C GLY A 115 38.64 1.27 5.42
N ILE A 116 39.14 2.52 5.42
CA ILE A 116 38.42 3.68 4.87
C ILE A 116 38.25 3.54 3.35
N LEU A 117 39.30 3.16 2.62
CA LEU A 117 39.24 2.93 1.17
C LEU A 117 38.24 1.81 0.81
N PHE A 118 38.23 0.73 1.60
CA PHE A 118 37.29 -0.36 1.40
C PHE A 118 35.84 0.04 1.66
N ALA A 119 35.58 0.89 2.66
CA ALA A 119 34.26 1.42 2.96
C ALA A 119 33.72 2.33 1.85
N ILE A 120 34.58 3.13 1.21
CA ILE A 120 34.20 4.01 0.10
C ILE A 120 33.96 3.22 -1.20
N MET A 121 34.75 2.17 -1.47
CA MET A 121 34.59 1.35 -2.69
C MET A 121 33.42 0.36 -2.62
N ARG A 122 32.96 -0.02 -1.42
CA ARG A 122 31.84 -0.96 -1.25
C ARG A 122 30.53 -0.19 -1.34
N GLY A 123 30.17 0.14 -2.58
CA GLY A 123 29.07 1.03 -2.97
C GLY A 123 27.75 0.78 -2.25
N ASP A 124 26.96 1.85 -2.20
CA ASP A 124 25.63 1.94 -1.61
C ASP A 124 24.87 0.63 -1.80
N GLY A 125 24.69 -0.10 -0.70
CA GLY A 125 23.90 -1.32 -0.69
C GLY A 125 22.56 -1.00 -1.33
N THR A 126 22.34 -1.57 -2.51
CA THR A 126 21.13 -1.36 -3.28
C THR A 126 19.96 -1.73 -2.39
N ARG A 127 19.14 -0.73 -2.04
CA ARG A 127 17.89 -0.97 -1.32
C ARG A 127 16.98 -1.73 -2.28
N GLU A 128 16.99 -3.05 -2.16
CA GLU A 128 16.00 -3.89 -2.80
C GLU A 128 14.65 -3.54 -2.17
N THR A 129 13.89 -2.77 -2.94
CA THR A 129 12.57 -2.27 -2.63
C THR A 129 11.59 -3.30 -3.16
N LEU A 130 11.27 -4.28 -2.31
CA LEU A 130 10.35 -5.38 -2.61
C LEU A 130 8.99 -5.05 -1.98
N GLY A 131 8.14 -4.37 -2.75
CA GLY A 131 6.75 -4.08 -2.39
C GLY A 131 6.30 -2.71 -2.89
N SER A 132 5.05 -2.58 -3.33
CA SER A 132 4.45 -1.26 -3.55
C SER A 132 3.87 -0.79 -2.22
N ASP A 133 4.17 0.42 -1.76
CA ASP A 133 3.45 0.99 -0.61
C ASP A 133 1.96 1.07 -0.95
N VAL A 134 1.16 0.25 -0.27
CA VAL A 134 -0.29 0.26 -0.45
C VAL A 134 -0.87 1.26 0.55
N SER A 135 -1.07 2.50 0.12
CA SER A 135 -1.76 3.52 0.89
C SER A 135 -3.14 3.86 0.33
N LEU A 136 -4.00 4.37 1.22
CA LEU A 136 -5.35 4.81 0.92
C LEU A 136 -5.66 6.10 1.67
N THR A 137 -5.99 7.16 0.93
CA THR A 137 -6.54 8.38 1.52
C THR A 137 -8.03 8.18 1.79
N ALA A 138 -8.40 8.17 3.07
CA ALA A 138 -9.73 7.94 3.56
C ALA A 138 -10.24 9.16 4.37
N PRO A 139 -11.41 9.71 4.02
CA PRO A 139 -12.05 10.77 4.78
C PRO A 139 -12.84 10.22 5.96
N LEU A 140 -12.86 10.98 7.05
CA LEU A 140 -13.64 10.71 8.26
C LEU A 140 -14.40 11.96 8.68
N ARG A 141 -15.72 11.83 8.85
CA ARG A 141 -16.56 12.93 9.37
C ARG A 141 -16.44 13.01 10.89
N LEU A 142 -16.16 14.21 11.39
CA LEU A 142 -15.90 14.51 12.79
C LEU A 142 -16.65 15.78 13.22
N SER A 143 -16.96 15.91 14.50
CA SER A 143 -17.32 17.20 15.10
C SER A 143 -16.06 18.07 15.23
N PRO A 144 -16.15 19.41 15.32
CA PRO A 144 -14.99 20.30 15.41
C PRO A 144 -14.04 19.92 16.57
N SER A 145 -14.57 19.72 17.78
CA SER A 145 -13.81 19.26 18.95
C SER A 145 -13.20 17.87 18.79
N GLY A 146 -13.84 17.02 17.98
CA GLY A 146 -13.33 15.70 17.60
C GLY A 146 -12.16 15.81 16.62
N ALA A 147 -12.23 16.74 15.67
CA ALA A 147 -11.15 17.02 14.72
C ALA A 147 -9.90 17.57 15.43
N ASP A 148 -10.07 18.47 16.41
CA ASP A 148 -8.96 19.00 17.22
C ASP A 148 -8.30 17.91 18.06
N LYS A 149 -9.12 17.07 18.71
CA LYS A 149 -8.64 15.94 19.50
C LYS A 149 -7.88 14.95 18.64
N VAL A 150 -8.37 14.63 17.45
CA VAL A 150 -7.65 13.76 16.52
C VAL A 150 -6.38 14.41 16.00
N GLY A 151 -6.44 15.70 15.69
CA GLY A 151 -5.32 16.46 15.17
C GLY A 151 -4.12 16.52 16.09
N SER A 152 -4.37 16.58 17.41
CA SER A 152 -3.33 16.56 18.46
C SER A 152 -2.91 15.16 18.88
N THR A 153 -3.70 14.13 18.58
CA THR A 153 -3.49 12.77 19.08
C THR A 153 -2.54 11.97 18.20
N ARG A 154 -1.49 11.40 18.81
CA ARG A 154 -0.60 10.39 18.17
C ARG A 154 -1.05 8.93 18.38
N SER A 155 -2.14 8.72 19.12
CA SER A 155 -2.64 7.39 19.49
C SER A 155 -3.28 6.66 18.30
N GLN A 156 -2.54 5.69 17.75
CA GLN A 156 -3.04 4.80 16.69
C GLN A 156 -4.26 3.98 17.13
N ARG A 157 -4.37 3.64 18.42
CA ARG A 157 -5.52 2.90 18.95
C ARG A 157 -6.81 3.71 18.85
N LEU A 158 -6.76 5.00 19.18
CA LEU A 158 -7.92 5.89 19.10
C LEU A 158 -8.34 6.08 17.63
N LEU A 159 -7.37 6.33 16.74
CA LEU A 159 -7.61 6.48 15.30
C LEU A 159 -8.25 5.22 14.71
N LYS A 160 -7.65 4.04 14.93
CA LYS A 160 -8.20 2.76 14.46
C LYS A 160 -9.61 2.52 15.00
N ARG A 161 -9.86 2.82 16.29
CA ARG A 161 -11.20 2.69 16.88
C ARG A 161 -12.21 3.61 16.18
N ALA A 162 -11.85 4.86 15.91
CA ALA A 162 -12.72 5.81 15.23
C ALA A 162 -13.06 5.35 13.81
N PHE A 163 -12.08 4.84 13.06
CA PHE A 163 -12.29 4.26 11.74
C PHE A 163 -13.16 3.00 11.78
N SER A 164 -12.94 2.11 12.76
CA SER A 164 -13.71 0.87 12.94
C SER A 164 -15.20 1.08 13.25
N MET A 165 -15.63 2.30 13.61
CA MET A 165 -17.06 2.62 13.76
C MET A 165 -17.79 2.60 12.41
N THR A 166 -17.07 2.78 11.32
CA THR A 166 -17.62 2.68 9.97
C THR A 166 -17.44 1.25 9.44
N PRO A 167 -18.50 0.55 9.01
CA PRO A 167 -18.41 -0.86 8.61
C PRO A 167 -17.36 -1.15 7.53
N ILE A 168 -17.23 -0.29 6.52
CA ILE A 168 -16.28 -0.50 5.42
C ILE A 168 -14.82 -0.35 5.86
N TYR A 169 -14.53 0.61 6.74
CA TYR A 169 -13.19 0.79 7.29
C TYR A 169 -12.86 -0.28 8.33
N LYS A 170 -13.86 -0.80 9.05
CA LYS A 170 -13.69 -1.96 9.92
C LYS A 170 -13.21 -3.18 9.13
N GLN A 171 -13.84 -3.46 7.99
CA GLN A 171 -13.41 -4.56 7.09
C GLN A 171 -11.98 -4.32 6.59
N LEU A 172 -11.65 -3.09 6.18
CA LEU A 172 -10.29 -2.72 5.79
C LEU A 172 -9.28 -2.96 6.92
N LEU A 173 -9.57 -2.54 8.15
CA LEU A 173 -8.67 -2.71 9.29
C LEU A 173 -8.58 -4.17 9.78
N GLN A 174 -9.59 -4.99 9.54
CA GLN A 174 -9.54 -6.43 9.77
C GLN A 174 -8.64 -7.12 8.73
N ALA A 175 -8.74 -6.69 7.46
CA ALA A 175 -7.88 -7.16 6.40
C ALA A 175 -6.40 -6.72 6.60
N TYR A 176 -6.19 -5.52 7.16
CA TYR A 176 -4.86 -4.97 7.44
C TYR A 176 -4.66 -4.61 8.92
N PRO A 177 -4.46 -5.60 9.82
CA PRO A 177 -4.33 -5.34 11.26
C PRO A 177 -3.14 -4.42 11.61
N GLN A 178 -2.07 -4.50 10.82
CA GLN A 178 -0.85 -3.71 10.98
C GLN A 178 -0.92 -2.31 10.36
N ALA A 179 -2.05 -1.94 9.74
CA ALA A 179 -2.19 -0.66 9.07
C ALA A 179 -1.89 0.52 10.01
N LYS A 180 -1.32 1.60 9.50
CA LYS A 180 -1.10 2.84 10.26
C LYS A 180 -1.97 3.95 9.69
N VAL A 181 -2.59 4.73 10.58
CA VAL A 181 -3.43 5.87 10.19
C VAL A 181 -2.64 7.14 10.47
N VAL A 182 -2.37 7.91 9.42
CA VAL A 182 -1.64 9.16 9.47
C VAL A 182 -2.57 10.27 9.01
N ARG A 183 -2.54 11.42 9.68
CA ARG A 183 -3.33 12.57 9.23
C ARG A 183 -2.66 13.19 8.01
N VAL A 184 -3.46 13.51 6.98
CA VAL A 184 -2.99 14.26 5.82
C VAL A 184 -3.48 15.71 5.99
N THR A 185 -2.55 16.65 5.99
CA THR A 185 -2.88 18.06 5.73
C THR A 185 -3.15 18.16 4.25
N VAL A 186 -4.43 18.31 3.89
CA VAL A 186 -4.78 18.69 2.52
C VAL A 186 -4.53 20.18 2.46
N ASP A 187 -3.39 20.57 1.90
CA ASP A 187 -3.11 21.97 1.60
C ASP A 187 -4.16 22.40 0.57
N GLY A 188 -5.07 23.26 1.02
CA GLY A 188 -6.16 23.81 0.20
C GLY A 188 -5.73 25.03 -0.57
#